data_AF-A0A7C3TG05-F1
#
_entry.id   AF-A0A7C3TG05-F1
#
_cell.length_a   1.000
_cell.length_b   1.000
_cell.length_c   1.000
_cell.angle_alpha   90.00
_cell.angle_beta   90.00
_cell.angle_gamma   90.00
#
_symmetry.space_group_name_H-M   'P 1'
#
loop_
_entity.id
_entity.type
_entity.pdbx_description
1 polymer ?
#
loop_
_entity_poly.entity_id
_entity_poly.type
_entity_poly.pdbx_seq_one_letter_code
_entity_poly.pdbx_strand_id
1 'polypeptide(L)' 'MSFLHTEELKASPVSELEVEIVERKGVGHPDSLIDGACEAVSLSLCEYYLREFGAILHHNVD' A
#
# COMPACT_ATOMS: atom_id res chain seq x y z
N MET A 1 -4.80 -16.73 -18.47
CA MET A 1 -4.92 -17.84 -17.50
C MET A 1 -4.53 -17.29 -16.14
N SER A 2 -5.42 -17.30 -15.16
CA SER A 2 -5.09 -16.89 -13.79
C SER A 2 -4.62 -18.09 -12.98
N PHE A 3 -3.46 -17.97 -12.34
CA PHE A 3 -2.91 -18.99 -11.43
C PHE A 3 -3.44 -18.74 -10.01
N LEU A 4 -4.73 -19.00 -9.80
CA LEU A 4 -5.31 -18.98 -8.47
C LEU A 4 -5.12 -20.34 -7.81
N HIS A 5 -4.44 -20.34 -6.66
CA HIS A 5 -4.23 -21.51 -5.81
C HIS A 5 -4.86 -21.24 -4.44
N THR A 6 -5.56 -22.24 -3.91
CA THR A 6 -6.18 -22.20 -2.59
C THR A 6 -5.76 -23.44 -1.83
N GLU A 7 -5.42 -23.27 -0.55
CA GLU A 7 -5.08 -24.36 0.35
C GLU A 7 -5.69 -24.14 1.73
N GLU A 8 -5.72 -25.20 2.53
CA GLU A 8 -6.16 -25.15 3.93
C GLU A 8 -5.09 -24.48 4.80
N LEU A 9 -5.51 -23.49 5.61
CA LEU A 9 -4.61 -22.84 6.56
C LEU A 9 -4.38 -23.75 7.78
N LYS A 10 -3.16 -24.28 7.92
CA LYS A 10 -2.74 -25.10 9.07
C LYS A 10 -2.14 -24.25 10.19
N ALA A 11 -2.87 -23.25 10.64
CA ALA A 11 -2.46 -22.38 11.74
C ALA A 11 -3.69 -22.03 12.60
N SER A 12 -3.49 -21.84 13.91
CA SER A 12 -4.52 -21.31 14.80
C SER A 12 -4.86 -19.86 14.41
N PRO A 13 -6.13 -19.45 14.54
CA PRO A 13 -6.51 -18.04 14.41
C PRO A 13 -5.64 -17.14 15.29
N VAL A 14 -5.30 -15.93 14.82
CA VAL A 14 -4.50 -14.95 15.59
C VAL A 14 -5.12 -14.67 16.97
N SER A 15 -6.46 -14.64 17.03
CA SER A 15 -7.23 -14.45 18.27
C SER A 15 -7.09 -15.58 19.30
N GLU A 16 -6.55 -16.74 18.92
CA GLU A 16 -6.30 -17.88 19.82
C GLU A 16 -4.84 -17.97 20.27
N LEU A 17 -3.97 -17.08 19.78
CA LEU A 17 -2.58 -17.03 20.22
C LEU A 17 -2.49 -16.48 21.65
N GLU A 18 -1.49 -16.95 22.40
CA GLU A 18 -1.26 -16.51 23.79
C GLU A 18 -0.92 -15.01 23.89
N VAL A 19 -0.28 -14.46 22.86
CA VAL A 19 0.17 -13.06 22.82
C VAL A 19 -0.11 -12.46 21.44
N GLU A 20 -0.67 -11.24 21.43
CA GLU A 20 -0.88 -10.42 20.24
C GLU A 20 -0.37 -8.99 20.50
N ILE A 21 0.36 -8.42 19.52
CA ILE A 21 0.84 -7.04 19.57
C ILE A 21 0.47 -6.36 18.24
N VAL A 22 -0.14 -5.18 18.33
CA VAL A 22 -0.57 -4.38 17.17
C VAL A 22 -0.04 -2.96 17.32
N GLU A 23 0.47 -2.39 16.22
CA GLU A 23 0.94 -1.01 16.15
C GLU A 23 0.17 -0.25 15.06
N ARG A 24 -0.13 1.03 15.31
CA ARG A 24 -0.63 1.95 14.29
C ARG A 24 0.10 3.28 14.41
N LYS A 25 0.77 3.68 13.34
CA LYS A 25 1.32 5.04 13.17
C LYS A 25 0.17 6.00 12.80
N GLY A 26 0.02 7.06 13.59
CA GLY A 26 -1.05 8.04 13.39
C GLY A 26 -0.80 8.92 12.16
N VAL A 27 -1.82 9.66 11.72
CA VAL A 27 -1.72 10.53 10.53
C VAL A 27 -0.60 11.57 10.64
N GLY A 28 -0.30 12.05 11.85
CA GLY A 28 0.81 12.99 12.10
C GLY A 28 2.15 12.33 12.40
N HIS A 29 2.25 11.00 12.37
CA HIS A 29 3.52 10.30 12.55
C HIS A 29 4.44 10.61 11.36
N PRO A 30 5.74 10.91 11.57
CA PRO A 30 6.67 11.24 10.49
C PRO A 30 6.65 10.23 9.34
N ASP A 31 6.67 8.93 9.63
CA ASP A 31 6.61 7.89 8.60
C ASP A 31 5.31 7.97 7.78
N SER A 32 4.14 8.05 8.44
CA SER A 32 2.86 8.17 7.74
C SER A 32 2.71 9.48 6.95
N LEU A 33 3.39 10.55 7.38
CA LEU A 33 3.46 11.79 6.62
C LEU A 33 4.25 11.62 5.33
N ILE A 34 5.38 10.90 5.37
CA ILE A 34 6.19 10.62 4.19
C ILE A 34 5.48 9.63 3.26
N ASP A 35 4.86 8.58 3.79
CA ASP A 35 4.03 7.65 2.99
C ASP A 35 2.95 8.43 2.22
N GLY A 36 2.24 9.33 2.91
CA GLY A 36 1.20 10.16 2.30
C GLY A 36 1.75 11.18 1.30
N ALA A 37 2.92 11.74 1.53
CA ALA A 37 3.57 12.68 0.61
C ALA A 37 4.03 11.99 -0.68
N CYS A 38 4.64 10.80 -0.58
CA CYS A 38 5.04 9.99 -1.73
C CYS A 38 3.83 9.64 -2.60
N GLU A 39 2.74 9.18 -1.98
CA GLU A 39 1.48 8.89 -2.68
C GLU A 39 0.89 10.15 -3.36
N ALA A 40 0.85 11.29 -2.65
CA ALA A 40 0.34 12.54 -3.22
C ALA A 40 1.14 13.00 -4.46
N VAL A 41 2.46 12.80 -4.45
CA VAL A 41 3.32 13.09 -5.61
C VAL A 41 3.04 12.12 -6.75
N SER A 42 2.93 10.82 -6.46
CA SER A 42 2.57 9.78 -7.45
C SER A 42 1.26 10.09 -8.16
N LEU A 43 0.20 10.44 -7.40
CA LEU A 43 -1.09 10.84 -7.95
C LEU A 43 -1.00 12.09 -8.82
N SER A 44 -0.26 13.11 -8.35
CA SER A 44 -0.04 14.34 -9.11
C SER A 44 0.70 14.09 -10.43
N LEU A 45 1.68 13.17 -10.44
CA LEU A 45 2.39 12.75 -11.66
C LEU A 45 1.46 12.00 -12.61
N CYS A 46 0.62 11.09 -12.11
CA CYS A 46 -0.40 10.41 -12.92
C CYS A 46 -1.34 11.41 -13.61
N GLU A 47 -1.89 12.36 -12.86
CA GLU A 47 -2.79 13.39 -13.40
C GLU A 47 -2.10 14.27 -14.45
N TYR A 48 -0.86 14.69 -14.15
CA TYR A 48 -0.04 15.43 -15.10
C TYR A 48 0.20 14.62 -16.39
N TYR A 49 0.59 13.35 -16.27
CA TYR A 49 0.92 12.54 -17.43
C TYR A 49 -0.30 12.24 -18.30
N LEU A 50 -1.45 11.96 -17.69
CA LEU A 50 -2.70 11.80 -18.42
C LEU A 50 -3.09 13.07 -19.17
N ARG A 51 -2.95 14.25 -18.54
CA ARG A 51 -3.29 15.53 -19.16
C ARG A 51 -2.38 15.87 -20.34
N GLU A 52 -1.06 15.69 -20.18
CA GLU A 52 -0.08 16.15 -21.17
C GLU A 52 0.23 15.10 -22.25
N PHE A 53 0.16 13.81 -21.92
CA PHE A 53 0.60 12.73 -22.81
C PHE A 53 -0.49 11.70 -23.12
N GLY A 54 -1.67 11.80 -22.49
CA GLY A 54 -2.77 10.86 -22.68
C GLY A 54 -2.51 9.45 -22.12
N ALA A 55 -1.43 9.27 -21.37
CA ALA A 55 -1.03 8.01 -20.75
C ALA A 55 -0.21 8.27 -19.50
N ILE A 56 -0.26 7.35 -18.53
CA ILE A 56 0.63 7.38 -17.37
C ILE A 56 2.02 6.92 -17.83
N LEU A 57 3.04 7.76 -17.64
CA LEU A 57 4.43 7.40 -17.89
C LEU A 57 5.02 6.67 -16.68
N HIS A 58 6.05 5.85 -16.94
CA HIS A 58 6.73 5.12 -15.87
C HIS A 58 7.34 6.06 -14.83
N HIS A 59 6.95 5.89 -13.58
CA HIS A 59 7.54 6.53 -12.41
C HIS A 59 7.31 5.62 -11.19
N ASN A 60 8.21 5.70 -10.22
CA ASN A 60 8.00 5.17 -8.87
C ASN A 60 8.39 6.27 -7.89
N VAL A 61 7.47 6.56 -6.97
CA VAL A 61 7.67 7.52 -5.88
C VAL A 61 7.16 6.81 -4.63
N ASP A 62 8.00 5.91 -4.14
CA ASP A 62 7.85 5.09 -2.95
C ASP A 62 8.91 5.46 -1.90
#